data_AF-A0A522CEP6-F1
#
_entry.id   AF-A0A522CEP6-F1
#
_cell.length_a   1.000
_cell.length_b   1.000
_cell.length_c   1.000
_cell.angle_alpha   90.00
_cell.angle_beta   90.00
_cell.angle_gamma   90.00
#
_symmetry.space_group_name_H-M   'P 1'
#
loop_
_entity.id
_entity.type
_entity.pdbx_description
1 polymer ?
#
loop_
_entity_poly.entity_id
_entity_poly.type
_entity_poly.pdbx_seq_one_letter_code
_entity_poly.pdbx_strand_id
1 'polypeptide(L)'
;MNAVNGQTPKPRRGLKRLTAIFFSAAMVIGMGGCNPFAEEQKTPAPVTVAQTMPAPPPQPVAQAKPPAPVCEADTFTAQHTTRELTAGEAAIVKDLFGGMLKTDCVRMNFFNNKKNGTANVAAGEKYQAEFYGKDGASADFSQEKDARKFGLFIRHMTYLWQNQTEGKLTFGEVNEMLYPLEPQYVFASYSRLQQAAIMEDYALRFLHHTRKSRWLVQVSGGDKSNTDPRLQALVEGTFASAKTLRAAFANIESRDLTTGEEALLRAIFGTALNTTGLKQSFHPESYKDIVGSASSGAAAEYWGPSQKSADFSKERDADRFGTFIHENLHVWQFQTRWRYSPRFEEDEIEDPKDPEKAYRYPLDAKFKFTDYGVEQQAAIIEDYARYYLHPGKTLWYLPKVYGWGAPLQARLPLLQKVVENQFPSAKAARESFERTGTLPKAKVAAAPKAAKSPVAPG
;
A
#
# COMPACT_ATOMS: atom_id res chain seq x y z
N MET A 1 -27.38 -31.92 -52.85
CA MET A 1 -27.52 -32.84 -51.69
C MET A 1 -26.23 -32.78 -50.90
N ASN A 2 -26.26 -32.15 -49.72
CA ASN A 2 -25.35 -32.39 -48.58
C ASN A 2 -25.88 -31.55 -47.41
N ALA A 3 -26.34 -32.24 -46.37
CA ALA A 3 -26.97 -31.68 -45.19
C ALA A 3 -25.89 -31.32 -44.15
N VAL A 4 -25.98 -30.12 -43.58
CA VAL A 4 -25.17 -29.66 -42.46
C VAL A 4 -26.03 -29.74 -41.20
N ASN A 5 -25.57 -30.52 -40.23
CA ASN A 5 -26.20 -30.74 -38.93
C ASN A 5 -26.18 -29.46 -38.07
N GLY A 6 -27.36 -28.99 -37.69
CA GLY A 6 -27.55 -28.01 -36.63
C GLY A 6 -27.77 -28.69 -35.27
N GLN A 7 -26.97 -28.34 -34.27
CA GLN A 7 -27.27 -28.60 -32.87
C GLN A 7 -27.16 -27.31 -32.07
N THR A 8 -28.32 -26.82 -31.62
CA THR A 8 -28.48 -25.78 -30.60
C THR A 8 -28.31 -26.37 -29.20
N PRO A 9 -27.59 -25.72 -28.27
CA PRO A 9 -27.53 -26.17 -26.88
C PRO A 9 -28.77 -25.73 -26.07
N LYS A 10 -29.32 -26.68 -25.30
CA LYS A 10 -30.40 -26.49 -24.31
C LYS A 10 -29.93 -25.68 -23.08
N PRO A 11 -30.81 -24.90 -22.43
CA PRO A 11 -30.48 -24.21 -21.18
C PRO A 11 -30.57 -25.16 -19.98
N ARG A 12 -29.57 -25.13 -19.10
CA ARG A 12 -29.63 -25.78 -17.78
C ARG A 12 -30.28 -24.83 -16.77
N ARG A 13 -31.43 -25.24 -16.24
CA ARG A 13 -32.11 -24.66 -15.08
C ARG A 13 -31.37 -25.01 -13.79
N GLY A 14 -31.14 -23.98 -12.98
CA GLY A 14 -31.57 -23.92 -11.58
C GLY A 14 -30.80 -24.71 -10.53
N LEU A 15 -30.12 -24.00 -9.63
CA LEU A 15 -30.06 -24.39 -8.24
C LEU A 15 -30.32 -23.17 -7.33
N LYS A 16 -31.20 -23.39 -6.36
CA LYS A 16 -31.79 -22.40 -5.45
C LYS A 16 -30.91 -22.19 -4.22
N ARG A 17 -30.94 -20.93 -3.75
CA ARG A 17 -30.92 -20.45 -2.35
C ARG A 17 -29.76 -20.87 -1.45
N LEU A 18 -28.97 -19.87 -1.05
CA LEU A 18 -28.41 -19.79 0.29
C LEU A 18 -28.73 -18.42 0.91
N THR A 19 -29.14 -18.50 2.16
CA THR A 19 -29.69 -17.48 3.05
C THR A 19 -28.65 -16.40 3.36
N ALA A 20 -28.99 -15.13 3.10
CA ALA A 20 -28.18 -13.99 3.55
C ALA A 20 -28.67 -13.54 4.94
N ILE A 21 -27.76 -13.57 5.91
CA ILE A 21 -27.92 -12.96 7.23
C ILE A 21 -27.60 -11.46 7.07
N PHE A 22 -28.52 -10.61 7.51
CA PHE A 22 -28.39 -9.16 7.52
C PHE A 22 -27.39 -8.71 8.59
N PHE A 23 -26.50 -7.77 8.25
CA PHE A 23 -25.91 -6.85 9.21
C PHE A 23 -26.14 -5.42 8.73
N SER A 24 -26.92 -4.68 9.51
CA SER A 24 -27.10 -3.24 9.42
C SER A 24 -25.98 -2.55 10.19
N ALA A 25 -25.20 -1.70 9.54
CA ALA A 25 -24.37 -0.70 10.21
C ALA A 25 -25.08 0.65 10.11
N ALA A 26 -25.71 1.07 11.20
CA ALA A 26 -26.21 2.41 11.39
C ALA A 26 -25.03 3.32 11.75
N MET A 27 -24.72 4.30 10.90
CA MET A 27 -23.77 5.36 11.23
C MET A 27 -24.56 6.55 11.79
N VAL A 28 -24.44 6.74 13.11
CA VAL A 28 -24.93 7.92 13.82
C VAL A 28 -23.95 9.06 13.57
N ILE A 29 -24.31 10.03 12.73
CA ILE A 29 -23.60 11.30 12.63
C ILE A 29 -24.27 12.27 13.59
N GLY A 30 -23.59 12.58 14.69
CA GLY A 30 -23.93 13.66 15.59
C GLY A 30 -23.78 15.00 14.88
N MET A 31 -24.91 15.67 14.66
CA MET A 31 -24.95 17.09 14.32
C MET A 31 -24.54 17.90 15.55
N GLY A 32 -23.52 18.75 15.38
CA GLY A 32 -23.16 19.79 16.33
C GLY A 32 -22.66 21.01 15.57
N GLY A 33 -23.57 21.94 15.27
CA GLY A 33 -23.23 23.24 14.73
C GLY A 33 -22.85 24.22 15.84
N CYS A 34 -21.87 25.08 15.57
CA CYS A 34 -21.99 26.55 15.68
C CYS A 34 -20.64 27.22 15.32
N ASN A 35 -20.79 28.39 14.71
CA ASN A 35 -19.81 29.24 14.02
C ASN A 35 -19.18 30.26 15.03
N PRO A 36 -18.53 31.35 14.59
CA PRO A 36 -17.12 31.54 14.27
C PRO A 36 -16.36 32.45 15.28
N PHE A 37 -15.02 32.40 15.29
CA PHE A 37 -14.21 33.54 15.72
C PHE A 37 -13.02 33.72 14.78
N ALA A 38 -13.01 34.86 14.10
CA ALA A 38 -11.85 35.41 13.42
C ALA A 38 -11.02 36.13 14.49
N GLU A 39 -9.75 35.74 14.63
CA GLU A 39 -8.79 36.51 15.40
C GLU A 39 -7.51 36.72 14.58
N GLU A 40 -7.15 38.00 14.51
CA GLU A 40 -6.14 38.63 13.68
C GLU A 40 -4.74 38.35 14.27
N GLN A 41 -3.96 37.48 13.62
CA GLN A 41 -2.58 37.23 14.05
C GLN A 41 -1.63 38.34 13.55
N LYS A 42 -1.21 39.20 14.48
CA LYS A 42 -0.04 40.09 14.31
C LYS A 42 1.25 39.27 14.31
N THR A 43 2.06 39.45 13.28
CA THR A 43 3.44 38.96 13.18
C THR A 43 4.36 39.70 14.15
N PRO A 44 5.16 39.01 14.98
CA PRO A 44 6.23 39.64 15.75
C PRO A 44 7.51 39.81 14.92
N ALA A 45 8.25 40.88 15.21
CA ALA A 45 9.52 41.26 14.60
C ALA A 45 10.66 40.26 14.91
N PRO A 46 11.69 40.17 14.05
CA PRO A 46 12.78 39.22 14.22
C PRO A 46 13.72 39.66 15.36
N VAL A 47 13.93 38.75 16.32
CA VAL A 47 14.95 38.88 17.37
C VAL A 47 16.19 38.13 16.91
N THR A 48 17.28 38.87 16.69
CA THR A 48 18.60 38.30 16.37
C THR A 48 19.30 37.92 17.67
N VAL A 49 19.31 36.63 18.02
CA VAL A 49 20.13 36.10 19.12
C VAL A 49 21.36 35.42 18.53
N ALA A 50 22.54 35.99 18.75
CA ALA A 50 23.81 35.32 18.47
C ALA A 50 24.00 34.18 19.47
N GLN A 51 23.89 32.93 19.00
CA GLN A 51 24.21 31.74 19.77
C GLN A 51 25.69 31.38 19.57
N THR A 52 26.48 31.46 20.64
CA THR A 52 27.79 30.81 20.72
C THR A 52 27.58 29.31 20.99
N MET A 53 28.09 28.46 20.10
CA MET A 53 28.03 27.00 20.25
C MET A 53 29.00 26.55 21.36
N PRO A 54 28.56 25.74 22.34
CA PRO A 54 29.45 25.12 23.30
C PRO A 54 30.29 24.02 22.63
N ALA A 55 31.51 23.83 23.13
CA ALA A 55 32.43 22.79 22.67
C ALA A 55 31.79 21.39 22.75
N PRO A 56 32.10 20.50 21.79
CA PRO A 56 31.55 19.15 21.79
C PRO A 56 32.01 18.36 23.03
N PRO A 57 31.12 17.57 23.64
CA PRO A 57 31.47 16.76 24.80
C PRO A 57 32.54 15.71 24.45
N PRO A 58 33.39 15.34 25.42
CA PRO A 58 34.41 14.32 25.20
C PRO A 58 33.78 13.00 24.78
N GLN A 59 34.39 12.34 23.79
CA GLN A 59 33.91 11.04 23.31
C GLN A 59 33.98 10.00 24.43
N PRO A 60 32.94 9.16 24.59
CA PRO A 60 32.91 8.14 25.63
C PRO A 60 34.00 7.10 25.37
N VAL A 61 34.81 6.85 26.40
CA VAL A 61 35.80 5.76 26.44
C VAL A 61 35.03 4.45 26.28
N ALA A 62 35.45 3.63 25.31
CA ALA A 62 34.83 2.34 25.02
C ALA A 62 34.85 1.44 26.28
N GLN A 63 33.70 1.31 26.94
CA GLN A 63 33.54 0.36 28.03
C GLN A 63 33.51 -1.05 27.45
N ALA A 64 34.27 -1.97 28.06
CA ALA A 64 34.26 -3.37 27.68
C ALA A 64 32.83 -3.93 27.78
N LYS A 65 32.40 -4.63 26.74
CA LYS A 65 31.07 -5.24 26.66
C LYS A 65 30.88 -6.17 27.88
N PRO A 66 29.85 -5.98 28.72
CA PRO A 66 29.60 -6.86 29.85
C PRO A 66 29.46 -8.32 29.39
N PRO A 67 29.84 -9.30 30.23
CA PRO A 67 29.72 -10.71 29.89
C PRO A 67 28.28 -11.04 29.51
N ALA A 68 28.11 -11.87 28.48
CA ALA A 68 26.79 -12.29 28.01
C ALA A 68 26.01 -12.93 29.18
N PRO A 69 24.69 -12.68 29.28
CA PRO A 69 23.87 -13.33 30.28
C PRO A 69 23.99 -14.85 30.14
N VAL A 70 24.16 -15.54 31.27
CA VAL A 70 24.27 -17.00 31.30
C VAL A 70 22.92 -17.58 30.90
N CYS A 71 22.81 -18.16 29.71
CA CYS A 71 21.65 -18.94 29.31
C CYS A 71 21.73 -20.29 30.03
N GLU A 72 20.71 -20.66 30.83
CA GLU A 72 20.66 -21.96 31.49
C GLU A 72 20.62 -23.08 30.42
N ALA A 73 21.57 -24.00 30.49
CA ALA A 73 21.69 -25.10 29.54
C ALA A 73 20.87 -26.30 30.04
N ASP A 74 19.79 -26.62 29.32
CA ASP A 74 19.06 -27.87 29.52
C ASP A 74 19.81 -29.06 28.88
N THR A 75 19.69 -30.24 29.49
CA THR A 75 20.30 -31.49 29.01
C THR A 75 19.41 -32.17 27.97
N PHE A 76 19.93 -32.44 26.76
CA PHE A 76 19.15 -32.99 25.63
C PHE A 76 19.54 -34.42 25.21
N THR A 77 18.56 -35.15 24.66
CA THR A 77 18.69 -36.51 24.10
C THR A 77 18.94 -36.50 22.58
N ALA A 78 19.67 -37.50 22.07
CA ALA A 78 20.23 -37.61 20.70
C ALA A 78 19.26 -37.69 19.48
N GLN A 79 17.99 -37.28 19.59
CA GLN A 79 16.96 -37.51 18.54
C GLN A 79 16.60 -36.28 17.67
N HIS A 80 17.25 -35.13 17.87
CA HIS A 80 17.00 -33.90 17.12
C HIS A 80 18.31 -33.17 16.83
N THR A 81 18.28 -32.27 15.83
CA THR A 81 19.37 -31.30 15.63
C THR A 81 19.00 -30.00 16.31
N THR A 82 19.92 -29.46 17.11
CA THR A 82 19.78 -28.15 17.74
C THR A 82 20.72 -27.17 17.06
N ARG A 83 20.23 -25.96 16.80
CA ARG A 83 21.09 -24.84 16.39
C ARG A 83 20.63 -23.53 17.00
N GLU A 84 21.55 -22.57 17.03
CA GLU A 84 21.22 -21.17 17.26
C GLU A 84 20.49 -20.58 16.05
N LEU A 85 19.95 -19.38 16.21
CA LEU A 85 19.48 -18.58 15.10
C LEU A 85 20.65 -18.30 14.13
N THR A 86 20.39 -18.36 12.82
CA THR A 86 21.35 -17.84 11.84
C THR A 86 21.50 -16.32 12.02
N ALA A 87 22.53 -15.72 11.41
CA ALA A 87 22.71 -14.27 11.46
C ALA A 87 21.49 -13.52 10.88
N GLY A 88 20.89 -14.02 9.80
CA GLY A 88 19.71 -13.42 9.18
C GLY A 88 18.45 -13.58 10.03
N GLU A 89 18.24 -14.74 10.63
CA GLU A 89 17.13 -14.99 11.57
C GLU A 89 17.23 -14.09 12.80
N ALA A 90 18.42 -14.01 13.41
CA ALA A 90 18.67 -13.15 14.56
C ALA A 90 18.45 -11.67 14.22
N ALA A 91 18.86 -11.21 13.04
CA ALA A 91 18.64 -9.84 12.60
C ALA A 91 17.14 -9.52 12.46
N ILE A 92 16.37 -10.33 11.74
CA ILE A 92 14.92 -10.12 11.57
C ILE A 92 14.21 -10.11 12.93
N VAL A 93 14.52 -11.07 13.81
CA VAL A 93 13.87 -11.17 15.13
C VAL A 93 14.24 -9.96 16.00
N LYS A 94 15.52 -9.58 16.03
CA LYS A 94 15.97 -8.41 16.78
C LYS A 94 15.34 -7.12 16.26
N ASP A 95 15.22 -6.95 14.96
CA ASP A 95 14.63 -5.74 14.38
C ASP A 95 13.11 -5.72 14.50
N LEU A 96 12.46 -6.90 14.56
CA LEU A 96 11.01 -7.00 14.75
C LEU A 96 10.59 -6.79 16.21
N PHE A 97 11.28 -7.42 17.16
CA PHE A 97 10.95 -7.39 18.58
C PHE A 97 11.79 -6.38 19.39
N GLY A 98 12.77 -5.74 18.76
CA GLY A 98 13.73 -4.85 19.43
C GLY A 98 14.52 -5.58 20.51
N GLY A 99 14.74 -4.91 21.65
CA GLY A 99 15.36 -5.51 22.83
C GLY A 99 14.42 -6.36 23.68
N MET A 100 13.16 -6.56 23.27
CA MET A 100 12.15 -7.25 24.08
C MET A 100 12.27 -8.78 24.03
N LEU A 101 12.94 -9.32 23.01
CA LEU A 101 13.23 -10.75 22.89
C LEU A 101 14.74 -10.97 22.96
N LYS A 102 15.19 -11.77 23.93
CA LYS A 102 16.61 -12.15 24.07
C LYS A 102 16.94 -13.24 23.06
N THR A 103 17.42 -12.84 21.89
CA THR A 103 17.69 -13.72 20.74
C THR A 103 18.93 -14.59 20.90
N ASP A 104 19.90 -14.14 21.69
CA ASP A 104 21.17 -14.81 21.97
C ASP A 104 21.00 -16.14 22.72
N CYS A 105 19.96 -16.26 23.54
CA CYS A 105 19.61 -17.52 24.19
C CYS A 105 18.72 -18.43 23.35
N VAL A 106 18.17 -17.97 22.21
CA VAL A 106 17.21 -18.77 21.44
C VAL A 106 17.90 -19.98 20.81
N ARG A 107 17.26 -21.15 20.94
CA ARG A 107 17.67 -22.43 20.34
C ARG A 107 16.51 -23.02 19.55
N MET A 108 16.83 -23.56 18.39
CA MET A 108 15.86 -24.22 17.51
C MET A 108 16.17 -25.71 17.45
N ASN A 109 15.19 -26.52 17.83
CA ASN A 109 15.25 -27.97 17.88
C ASN A 109 14.46 -28.56 16.71
N PHE A 110 15.13 -29.28 15.81
CA PHE A 110 14.51 -29.87 14.63
C PHE A 110 14.40 -31.39 14.78
N PHE A 111 13.16 -31.88 14.77
CA PHE A 111 12.84 -33.28 14.92
C PHE A 111 12.45 -33.89 13.57
N ASN A 112 12.97 -35.08 13.28
CA ASN A 112 12.66 -35.79 12.03
C ASN A 112 11.26 -36.39 12.01
N ASN A 113 10.68 -36.68 13.18
CA ASN A 113 9.34 -37.24 13.28
C ASN A 113 8.27 -36.16 13.07
N LYS A 114 7.17 -36.55 12.41
CA LYS A 114 5.95 -35.75 12.42
C LYS A 114 5.22 -36.00 13.74
N LYS A 115 5.17 -35.00 14.63
CA LYS A 115 4.13 -34.92 15.66
C LYS A 115 2.86 -34.32 15.04
N ASN A 116 1.77 -34.23 15.81
CA ASN A 116 0.53 -33.54 15.42
C ASN A 116 0.74 -32.01 15.31
N GLY A 117 1.62 -31.55 14.42
CA GLY A 117 2.02 -30.16 14.26
C GLY A 117 3.32 -30.01 13.49
N THR A 118 3.59 -28.81 12.97
CA THR A 118 4.85 -28.48 12.26
C THR A 118 5.88 -27.78 13.15
N ALA A 119 5.45 -27.21 14.27
CA ALA A 119 6.32 -26.62 15.29
C ALA A 119 5.56 -26.45 16.61
N ASN A 120 6.30 -26.28 17.71
CA ASN A 120 5.77 -26.09 19.06
C ASN A 120 6.72 -25.19 19.89
N VAL A 121 6.15 -24.41 20.82
CA VAL A 121 6.87 -23.81 21.96
C VAL A 121 6.13 -24.28 23.21
N ALA A 122 6.81 -25.01 24.10
CA ALA A 122 6.17 -25.49 25.32
C ALA A 122 5.70 -24.32 26.20
N ALA A 123 4.63 -24.51 26.98
CA ALA A 123 4.12 -23.45 27.84
C ALA A 123 5.17 -23.03 28.87
N GLY A 124 5.53 -21.75 28.85
CA GLY A 124 6.58 -21.19 29.72
C GLY A 124 8.01 -21.42 29.23
N GLU A 125 8.21 -22.05 28.07
CA GLU A 125 9.52 -22.18 27.44
C GLU A 125 9.98 -20.83 26.90
N LYS A 126 11.12 -20.33 27.39
CA LYS A 126 11.56 -18.97 27.11
C LYS A 126 12.53 -18.87 25.95
N TYR A 127 13.21 -19.96 25.62
CA TYR A 127 14.38 -19.92 24.76
C TYR A 127 14.34 -20.97 23.65
N GLN A 128 13.43 -21.94 23.70
CA GLN A 128 13.46 -23.07 22.76
C GLN A 128 12.21 -23.12 21.88
N ALA A 129 12.43 -23.25 20.58
CA ALA A 129 11.39 -23.53 19.60
C ALA A 129 11.65 -24.90 18.97
N GLU A 130 10.62 -25.75 18.93
CA GLU A 130 10.66 -27.07 18.32
C GLU A 130 10.03 -27.03 16.94
N PHE A 131 10.65 -27.65 15.95
CA PHE A 131 10.17 -27.76 14.58
C PHE A 131 10.14 -29.23 14.16
N TYR A 132 9.07 -29.65 13.51
CA TYR A 132 8.78 -31.06 13.26
C TYR A 132 8.67 -31.38 11.76
N GLY A 133 9.42 -32.39 11.34
CA GLY A 133 9.46 -32.89 9.97
C GLY A 133 9.99 -31.89 8.95
N LYS A 134 10.08 -32.34 7.70
CA LYS A 134 10.57 -31.53 6.57
C LYS A 134 9.77 -30.24 6.31
N ASP A 135 8.50 -30.24 6.73
CA ASP A 135 7.57 -29.13 6.51
C ASP A 135 7.73 -28.03 7.57
N GLY A 136 8.35 -28.34 8.73
CA GLY A 136 8.68 -27.38 9.78
C GLY A 136 10.12 -26.90 9.75
N ALA A 137 11.04 -27.62 9.10
CA ALA A 137 12.46 -27.29 9.09
C ALA A 137 12.86 -26.31 7.97
N SER A 138 13.75 -25.38 8.30
CA SER A 138 14.48 -24.52 7.34
C SER A 138 15.94 -24.36 7.77
N ALA A 139 16.84 -24.31 6.80
CA ALA A 139 18.26 -24.04 7.05
C ALA A 139 18.48 -22.60 7.51
N ASP A 140 17.69 -21.66 6.96
CA ASP A 140 17.65 -20.26 7.36
C ASP A 140 16.26 -19.69 7.04
N PHE A 141 15.45 -19.47 8.07
CA PHE A 141 14.10 -18.93 7.90
C PHE A 141 14.09 -17.52 7.33
N SER A 142 15.14 -16.71 7.51
CA SER A 142 15.23 -15.36 6.92
C SER A 142 15.37 -15.37 5.39
N GLN A 143 15.81 -16.49 4.82
CA GLN A 143 15.95 -16.71 3.38
C GLN A 143 14.90 -17.68 2.83
N GLU A 144 13.91 -18.03 3.65
CA GLU A 144 12.90 -19.02 3.30
C GLU A 144 12.00 -18.50 2.17
N LYS A 145 11.73 -19.36 1.19
CA LYS A 145 10.84 -19.04 0.07
C LYS A 145 9.40 -19.48 0.36
N ASP A 146 9.23 -20.50 1.20
CA ASP A 146 7.93 -20.95 1.65
C ASP A 146 7.40 -20.02 2.76
N ALA A 147 6.42 -19.17 2.37
CA ALA A 147 5.72 -18.27 3.27
C ALA A 147 5.21 -18.98 4.53
N ARG A 148 4.73 -20.23 4.43
CA ARG A 148 4.22 -20.96 5.59
C ARG A 148 5.33 -21.21 6.62
N LYS A 149 6.54 -21.52 6.18
CA LYS A 149 7.68 -21.79 7.05
C LYS A 149 8.21 -20.50 7.68
N PHE A 150 8.34 -19.43 6.90
CA PHE A 150 8.71 -18.12 7.43
C PHE A 150 7.70 -17.62 8.48
N GLY A 151 6.39 -17.68 8.15
CA GLY A 151 5.33 -17.30 9.09
C GLY A 151 5.31 -18.17 10.34
N LEU A 152 5.55 -19.48 10.20
CA LEU A 152 5.68 -20.41 11.33
C LEU A 152 6.82 -20.00 12.26
N PHE A 153 7.99 -19.64 11.71
CA PHE A 153 9.13 -19.16 12.47
C PHE A 153 8.79 -17.90 13.27
N ILE A 154 8.24 -16.87 12.62
CA ILE A 154 7.85 -15.62 13.30
C ILE A 154 6.85 -15.87 14.42
N ARG A 155 5.84 -16.71 14.17
CA ARG A 155 4.86 -17.09 15.19
C ARG A 155 5.51 -17.69 16.44
N HIS A 156 6.51 -18.56 16.27
CA HIS A 156 7.19 -19.18 17.41
C HIS A 156 8.10 -18.20 18.14
N MET A 157 8.72 -17.25 17.43
CA MET A 157 9.45 -16.16 18.06
C MET A 157 8.52 -15.27 18.89
N THR A 158 7.28 -15.04 18.45
CA THR A 158 6.26 -14.35 19.27
C THR A 158 5.93 -15.13 20.55
N TYR A 159 5.81 -16.46 20.49
CA TYR A 159 5.59 -17.25 21.71
C TYR A 159 6.76 -17.17 22.69
N LEU A 160 8.00 -17.19 22.20
CA LEU A 160 9.19 -17.00 23.04
C LEU A 160 9.20 -15.60 23.65
N TRP A 161 8.89 -14.56 22.87
CA TRP A 161 8.75 -13.19 23.38
C TRP A 161 7.73 -13.13 24.51
N GLN A 162 6.51 -13.63 24.30
CA GLN A 162 5.48 -13.64 25.34
C GLN A 162 5.92 -14.43 26.59
N ASN A 163 6.59 -15.58 26.44
CA ASN A 163 7.09 -16.35 27.59
C ASN A 163 8.21 -15.61 28.34
N GLN A 164 8.99 -14.76 27.67
CA GLN A 164 10.02 -13.93 28.27
C GLN A 164 9.47 -12.66 28.96
N THR A 165 8.40 -12.06 28.43
CA THR A 165 7.89 -10.75 28.88
C THR A 165 6.59 -10.81 29.67
N GLU A 166 5.68 -11.71 29.32
CA GLU A 166 4.31 -11.79 29.88
C GLU A 166 4.12 -12.96 30.85
N GLY A 167 5.09 -13.89 30.91
CA GLY A 167 5.04 -15.07 31.77
C GLY A 167 4.40 -16.29 31.11
N LYS A 168 4.04 -17.31 31.91
CA LYS A 168 3.59 -18.61 31.40
C LYS A 168 2.22 -18.52 30.72
N LEU A 169 2.09 -19.18 29.57
CA LEU A 169 0.79 -19.47 28.95
C LEU A 169 -0.09 -20.23 29.95
N THR A 170 -1.25 -19.67 30.28
CA THR A 170 -2.28 -20.43 30.99
C THR A 170 -3.21 -21.06 29.95
N PHE A 171 -3.26 -22.39 29.92
CA PHE A 171 -4.18 -23.10 29.04
C PHE A 171 -5.62 -22.81 29.50
N GLY A 172 -6.36 -22.03 28.71
CA GLY A 172 -7.68 -21.49 29.04
C GLY A 172 -8.08 -20.32 28.14
N GLU A 173 -7.10 -19.68 27.49
CA GLU A 173 -7.34 -18.66 26.47
C GLU A 173 -8.02 -19.26 25.22
N VAL A 174 -8.86 -18.46 24.56
CA VAL A 174 -9.57 -18.83 23.34
C VAL A 174 -8.57 -19.39 22.32
N ASN A 175 -8.72 -20.64 21.92
CA ASN A 175 -7.84 -21.35 20.98
C ASN A 175 -8.00 -20.89 19.52
N GLU A 176 -8.23 -19.61 19.30
CA GLU A 176 -8.55 -19.05 18.00
C GLU A 176 -7.39 -18.17 17.51
N MET A 177 -6.85 -18.51 16.34
CA MET A 177 -5.83 -17.71 15.64
C MET A 177 -6.47 -16.60 14.78
N LEU A 178 -7.78 -16.68 14.55
CA LEU A 178 -8.52 -15.67 13.80
C LEU A 178 -8.71 -14.43 14.67
N TYR A 179 -8.49 -13.26 14.09
CA TYR A 179 -8.59 -11.99 14.79
C TYR A 179 -9.29 -10.95 13.91
N PRO A 180 -10.26 -10.19 14.44
CA PRO A 180 -10.81 -9.04 13.75
C PRO A 180 -9.79 -7.90 13.75
N LEU A 181 -9.69 -7.13 12.67
CA LEU A 181 -8.77 -5.97 12.60
C LEU A 181 -9.57 -4.66 12.73
N GLU A 182 -10.06 -4.41 13.95
CA GLU A 182 -10.93 -3.25 14.24
C GLU A 182 -10.18 -2.12 14.95
N PRO A 183 -10.51 -0.84 14.69
CA PRO A 183 -9.73 0.30 15.16
C PRO A 183 -9.65 0.46 16.69
N GLN A 184 -10.63 -0.08 17.42
CA GLN A 184 -10.67 0.03 18.88
C GLN A 184 -9.74 -0.96 19.60
N TYR A 185 -9.23 -1.98 18.91
CA TYR A 185 -8.37 -2.98 19.51
C TYR A 185 -6.89 -2.59 19.37
N VAL A 186 -6.15 -2.67 20.47
CA VAL A 186 -4.69 -2.57 20.49
C VAL A 186 -4.08 -3.96 20.58
N PHE A 187 -2.77 -4.11 20.37
CA PHE A 187 -2.13 -5.43 20.32
C PHE A 187 -2.39 -6.27 21.59
N ALA A 188 -2.35 -5.63 22.76
CA ALA A 188 -2.64 -6.26 24.05
C ALA A 188 -4.13 -6.64 24.25
N SER A 189 -5.05 -6.17 23.39
CA SER A 189 -6.46 -6.57 23.43
C SER A 189 -6.70 -7.99 22.90
N TYR A 190 -5.73 -8.54 22.17
CA TYR A 190 -5.83 -9.86 21.54
C TYR A 190 -5.27 -10.95 22.45
N SER A 191 -5.82 -12.16 22.35
CA SER A 191 -5.26 -13.35 23.02
C SER A 191 -3.84 -13.64 22.54
N ARG A 192 -3.06 -14.42 23.30
CA ARG A 192 -1.67 -14.71 22.93
C ARG A 192 -1.54 -15.41 21.57
N LEU A 193 -2.50 -16.26 21.23
CA LEU A 193 -2.56 -16.92 19.92
C LEU A 193 -2.86 -15.93 18.79
N GLN A 194 -3.82 -15.03 18.99
CA GLN A 194 -4.13 -13.96 18.03
C GLN A 194 -2.96 -12.99 17.86
N GLN A 195 -2.26 -12.61 18.94
CA GLN A 195 -1.05 -11.79 18.85
C GLN A 195 0.03 -12.46 17.98
N ALA A 196 0.24 -13.78 18.16
CA ALA A 196 1.18 -14.54 17.35
C ALA A 196 0.72 -14.67 15.89
N ALA A 197 -0.59 -14.76 15.65
CA ALA A 197 -1.19 -14.71 14.30
C ALA A 197 -0.99 -13.33 13.64
N ILE A 198 -1.19 -12.24 14.39
CA ILE A 198 -0.98 -10.85 13.96
C ILE A 198 0.48 -10.63 13.56
N MET A 199 1.42 -11.09 14.38
CA MET A 199 2.86 -10.98 14.08
C MET A 199 3.27 -11.84 12.88
N GLU A 200 2.74 -13.07 12.76
CA GLU A 200 2.92 -13.92 11.57
C GLU A 200 2.45 -13.18 10.32
N ASP A 201 1.26 -12.60 10.34
CA ASP A 201 0.69 -11.89 9.19
C ASP A 201 1.42 -10.58 8.88
N TYR A 202 1.82 -9.80 9.89
CA TYR A 202 2.63 -8.60 9.68
C TYR A 202 3.95 -8.93 8.99
N ALA A 203 4.68 -9.92 9.49
CA ALA A 203 5.94 -10.33 8.89
C ALA A 203 5.73 -10.89 7.48
N LEU A 204 4.71 -11.72 7.27
CA LEU A 204 4.38 -12.22 5.94
C LEU A 204 4.04 -11.10 4.97
N ARG A 205 3.31 -10.09 5.43
CA ARG A 205 2.86 -8.96 4.61
C ARG A 205 3.99 -8.04 4.19
N PHE A 206 4.90 -7.75 5.11
CA PHE A 206 5.87 -6.67 4.96
C PHE A 206 7.32 -7.12 4.80
N LEU A 207 7.66 -8.35 5.21
CA LEU A 207 9.04 -8.85 5.25
C LEU A 207 9.27 -10.05 4.32
N HIS A 208 8.21 -10.77 3.94
CA HIS A 208 8.31 -11.90 3.03
C HIS A 208 7.93 -11.50 1.59
N HIS A 209 8.65 -12.01 0.60
CA HIS A 209 8.44 -11.65 -0.82
C HIS A 209 7.05 -12.04 -1.36
N THR A 210 6.37 -13.02 -0.76
CA THR A 210 4.99 -13.38 -1.19
C THR A 210 3.93 -12.40 -0.72
N ARG A 211 4.18 -11.67 0.38
CA ARG A 211 3.28 -10.63 0.92
C ARG A 211 1.84 -11.09 1.20
N LYS A 212 1.68 -12.38 1.52
CA LYS A 212 0.38 -13.05 1.72
C LYS A 212 0.16 -13.37 3.17
N SER A 213 -0.84 -12.75 3.78
CA SER A 213 -1.26 -13.10 5.14
C SER A 213 -1.94 -14.48 5.14
N ARG A 214 -1.81 -15.17 6.26
CA ARG A 214 -2.38 -16.49 6.48
C ARG A 214 -3.70 -16.42 7.23
N TRP A 215 -3.80 -15.57 8.24
CA TRP A 215 -4.95 -15.54 9.16
C TRP A 215 -5.92 -14.44 8.81
N LEU A 216 -5.41 -13.24 8.51
CA LEU A 216 -6.16 -12.05 8.16
C LEU A 216 -7.08 -12.30 6.96
N VAL A 217 -6.59 -12.98 5.92
CA VAL A 217 -7.38 -13.33 4.71
C VAL A 217 -8.65 -14.13 5.04
N GLN A 218 -8.65 -14.90 6.13
CA GLN A 218 -9.80 -15.70 6.56
C GLN A 218 -10.89 -14.84 7.23
N VAL A 219 -10.54 -13.66 7.73
CA VAL A 219 -11.44 -12.74 8.43
C VAL A 219 -11.86 -11.57 7.54
N SER A 220 -10.94 -10.99 6.78
CA SER A 220 -11.17 -9.81 5.91
C SER A 220 -11.62 -10.17 4.49
N GLY A 221 -11.60 -11.46 4.12
CA GLY A 221 -11.90 -11.95 2.78
C GLY A 221 -10.81 -11.66 1.74
N GLY A 222 -9.60 -11.32 2.18
CA GLY A 222 -8.51 -10.95 1.28
C GLY A 222 -7.39 -10.17 1.94
N ASP A 223 -6.22 -10.27 1.32
CA ASP A 223 -5.09 -9.37 1.47
C ASP A 223 -5.42 -7.98 0.87
N LYS A 224 -6.24 -7.19 1.58
CA LYS A 224 -6.74 -5.88 1.09
C LYS A 224 -5.81 -4.75 1.50
N SER A 225 -5.62 -3.76 0.63
CA SER A 225 -4.78 -2.58 0.92
C SER A 225 -5.24 -1.79 2.14
N ASN A 226 -6.55 -1.75 2.40
CA ASN A 226 -7.12 -1.07 3.56
C ASN A 226 -6.83 -1.75 4.92
N THR A 227 -6.30 -2.99 4.91
CA THR A 227 -5.90 -3.69 6.14
C THR A 227 -4.47 -3.35 6.56
N ASP A 228 -3.61 -2.96 5.62
CA ASP A 228 -2.20 -2.70 5.87
C ASP A 228 -1.95 -1.55 6.86
N PRO A 229 -2.57 -0.35 6.73
CA PRO A 229 -2.39 0.71 7.72
C PRO A 229 -2.81 0.31 9.13
N ARG A 230 -3.86 -0.53 9.25
CA ARG A 230 -4.34 -1.01 10.54
C ARG A 230 -3.39 -2.05 11.14
N LEU A 231 -2.91 -2.99 10.32
CA LEU A 231 -1.94 -3.99 10.76
C LEU A 231 -0.61 -3.35 11.15
N GLN A 232 -0.17 -2.33 10.39
CA GLN A 232 0.99 -1.50 10.74
C GLN A 232 0.77 -0.78 12.06
N ALA A 233 -0.32 -0.02 12.21
CA ALA A 233 -0.60 0.70 13.46
C ALA A 233 -0.67 -0.23 14.68
N LEU A 234 -1.28 -1.41 14.50
CA LEU A 234 -1.44 -2.41 15.54
C LEU A 234 -0.10 -2.97 16.03
N VAL A 235 0.78 -3.37 15.09
CA VAL A 235 2.09 -3.95 15.42
C VAL A 235 3.09 -2.86 15.79
N GLU A 236 3.25 -1.83 14.97
CA GLU A 236 4.25 -0.77 15.17
C GLU A 236 3.97 0.10 16.40
N GLY A 237 2.71 0.18 16.85
CA GLY A 237 2.36 0.82 18.11
C GLY A 237 2.92 0.10 19.34
N THR A 238 3.18 -1.20 19.24
CA THR A 238 3.77 -2.03 20.32
C THR A 238 5.26 -2.28 20.08
N PHE A 239 5.63 -2.52 18.82
CA PHE A 239 6.97 -2.88 18.38
C PHE A 239 7.54 -1.76 17.49
N ALA A 240 8.02 -0.68 18.10
CA ALA A 240 8.49 0.50 17.35
C ALA A 240 9.59 0.17 16.32
N SER A 241 10.43 -0.84 16.59
CA SER A 241 11.49 -1.28 15.68
C SER A 241 10.93 -1.95 14.41
N ALA A 242 9.74 -2.55 14.47
CA ALA A 242 9.07 -3.18 13.34
C ALA A 242 8.80 -2.19 12.19
N LYS A 243 8.56 -0.90 12.51
CA LYS A 243 8.39 0.17 11.53
C LYS A 243 9.67 0.40 10.72
N THR A 244 10.80 0.48 11.41
CA THR A 244 12.12 0.65 10.78
C THR A 244 12.45 -0.56 9.90
N LEU A 245 12.21 -1.77 10.42
CA LEU A 245 12.41 -3.01 9.67
C LEU A 245 11.54 -3.05 8.41
N ARG A 246 10.24 -2.76 8.52
CA ARG A 246 9.34 -2.69 7.36
C ARG A 246 9.83 -1.66 6.36
N ALA A 247 10.20 -0.46 6.79
CA ALA A 247 10.70 0.57 5.89
C ALA A 247 11.96 0.11 5.11
N ALA A 248 12.85 -0.64 5.77
CA ALA A 248 14.03 -1.23 5.13
C ALA A 248 13.67 -2.36 4.14
N PHE A 249 12.65 -3.17 4.44
CA PHE A 249 12.19 -4.28 3.59
C PHE A 249 11.24 -3.86 2.47
N ALA A 250 10.62 -2.68 2.60
CA ALA A 250 9.60 -2.24 1.66
C ALA A 250 10.15 -2.16 0.23
N ASN A 251 11.48 -2.03 0.05
CA ASN A 251 12.16 -1.96 -1.25
C ASN A 251 11.42 -1.01 -2.19
N ILE A 252 10.88 0.08 -1.64
CA ILE A 252 10.11 1.07 -2.38
C ILE A 252 11.11 1.83 -3.21
N GLU A 253 11.08 1.59 -4.52
CA GLU A 253 11.81 2.44 -5.44
C GLU A 253 11.06 3.76 -5.56
N SER A 254 11.70 4.86 -5.23
CA SER A 254 11.13 6.18 -5.43
C SER A 254 12.04 7.00 -6.34
N ARG A 255 11.44 7.67 -7.31
CA ARG A 255 12.16 8.54 -8.26
C ARG A 255 11.38 9.80 -8.58
N ASP A 256 12.09 10.82 -9.04
CA ASP A 256 11.45 11.97 -9.70
C ASP A 256 10.77 11.54 -11.01
N LEU A 257 9.89 12.42 -11.49
CA LEU A 257 9.38 12.32 -12.86
C LEU A 257 10.53 12.31 -13.87
N THR A 258 10.42 11.48 -14.90
CA THR A 258 11.27 11.61 -16.07
C THR A 258 10.94 12.91 -16.82
N THR A 259 11.84 13.39 -17.68
CA THR A 259 11.54 14.52 -18.58
C THR A 259 10.31 14.24 -19.47
N GLY A 260 10.09 12.98 -19.86
CA GLY A 260 8.95 12.58 -20.67
C GLY A 260 7.65 12.59 -19.88
N GLU A 261 7.66 12.11 -18.64
CA GLU A 261 6.52 12.14 -17.72
C GLU A 261 6.13 13.56 -17.35
N GLU A 262 7.10 14.42 -17.01
CA GLU A 262 6.83 15.85 -16.77
C GLU A 262 6.23 16.52 -18.00
N ALA A 263 6.76 16.24 -19.20
CA ALA A 263 6.21 16.76 -20.45
C ALA A 263 4.76 16.34 -20.66
N LEU A 264 4.45 15.06 -20.44
CA LEU A 264 3.11 14.49 -20.57
C LEU A 264 2.13 15.13 -19.59
N LEU A 265 2.51 15.21 -18.31
CA LEU A 265 1.67 15.85 -17.28
C LEU A 265 1.43 17.32 -17.58
N ARG A 266 2.46 18.08 -17.99
CA ARG A 266 2.29 19.49 -18.40
C ARG A 266 1.46 19.63 -19.68
N ALA A 267 1.54 18.68 -20.60
CA ALA A 267 0.75 18.69 -21.83
C ALA A 267 -0.75 18.52 -21.51
N ILE A 268 -1.10 17.70 -20.52
CA ILE A 268 -2.48 17.49 -20.09
C ILE A 268 -2.93 18.62 -19.15
N PHE A 269 -2.28 18.75 -18.00
CA PHE A 269 -2.71 19.60 -16.89
C PHE A 269 -2.22 21.05 -16.98
N GLY A 270 -1.31 21.37 -17.91
CA GLY A 270 -0.74 22.72 -18.03
C GLY A 270 0.01 23.14 -16.77
N THR A 271 -0.35 24.31 -16.24
CA THR A 271 0.16 24.83 -14.97
C THR A 271 -0.74 24.48 -13.78
N ALA A 272 -1.83 23.73 -13.99
CA ALA A 272 -2.76 23.38 -12.92
C ALA A 272 -2.15 22.36 -11.95
N LEU A 273 -1.34 21.43 -12.46
CA LEU A 273 -0.56 20.48 -11.67
C LEU A 273 0.89 20.98 -11.53
N ASN A 274 1.33 21.19 -10.29
CA ASN A 274 2.74 21.45 -10.00
C ASN A 274 3.53 20.14 -10.00
N THR A 275 4.43 19.96 -10.96
CA THR A 275 5.28 18.78 -11.10
C THR A 275 6.59 18.89 -10.31
N THR A 276 6.91 20.04 -9.72
CA THR A 276 8.16 20.24 -9.00
C THR A 276 8.21 19.40 -7.73
N GLY A 277 9.21 18.51 -7.64
CA GLY A 277 9.39 17.62 -6.49
C GLY A 277 8.41 16.46 -6.42
N LEU A 278 7.60 16.25 -7.47
CA LEU A 278 6.64 15.16 -7.54
C LEU A 278 7.38 13.81 -7.70
N LYS A 279 7.09 12.86 -6.81
CA LYS A 279 7.73 11.54 -6.76
C LYS A 279 6.81 10.43 -7.28
N GLN A 280 7.40 9.44 -7.94
CA GLN A 280 6.78 8.17 -8.30
C GLN A 280 7.37 7.08 -7.41
N SER A 281 6.54 6.44 -6.59
CA SER A 281 6.94 5.39 -5.66
C SER A 281 6.38 4.04 -6.09
N PHE A 282 7.23 3.03 -6.22
CA PHE A 282 6.88 1.71 -6.71
C PHE A 282 7.02 0.69 -5.59
N HIS A 283 5.89 0.23 -5.12
CA HIS A 283 5.74 -0.75 -4.08
C HIS A 283 5.75 -2.15 -4.71
N PRO A 284 6.61 -3.08 -4.25
CA PRO A 284 6.58 -4.45 -4.76
C PRO A 284 5.33 -5.24 -4.30
N GLU A 285 4.59 -4.75 -3.30
CA GLU A 285 3.28 -5.24 -2.86
C GLU A 285 2.27 -5.20 -4.03
N SER A 286 1.63 -6.34 -4.33
CA SER A 286 0.49 -6.37 -5.26
C SER A 286 -0.80 -6.61 -4.48
N TYR A 287 -1.76 -5.74 -4.66
CA TYR A 287 -3.11 -5.90 -4.11
C TYR A 287 -4.10 -6.21 -5.23
N LYS A 288 -5.24 -6.82 -4.87
CA LYS A 288 -6.28 -7.16 -5.86
C LYS A 288 -7.16 -5.98 -6.23
N ASP A 289 -7.26 -5.02 -5.31
CA ASP A 289 -8.23 -3.94 -5.27
C ASP A 289 -7.61 -2.58 -5.53
N ILE A 290 -6.28 -2.47 -5.57
CA ILE A 290 -5.59 -1.20 -5.84
C ILE A 290 -4.32 -1.45 -6.65
N VAL A 291 -4.11 -0.59 -7.65
CA VAL A 291 -2.93 -0.60 -8.53
C VAL A 291 -2.11 0.68 -8.41
N GLY A 292 -2.74 1.77 -7.95
CA GLY A 292 -2.09 3.03 -7.64
C GLY A 292 -2.87 3.83 -6.59
N SER A 293 -2.21 4.82 -6.01
CA SER A 293 -2.82 5.83 -5.14
C SER A 293 -2.00 7.11 -5.15
N ALA A 294 -2.61 8.26 -4.88
CA ALA A 294 -1.88 9.43 -4.40
C ALA A 294 -2.04 9.57 -2.89
N SER A 295 -0.94 9.74 -2.16
CA SER A 295 -0.95 9.97 -0.70
C SER A 295 -0.80 11.44 -0.33
N SER A 296 -0.44 12.28 -1.31
CA SER A 296 -0.23 13.72 -1.10
C SER A 296 -0.24 14.49 -2.43
N GLY A 297 -0.16 15.81 -2.34
CA GLY A 297 0.07 16.69 -3.49
C GLY A 297 1.48 16.63 -4.07
N ALA A 298 2.32 15.67 -3.64
CA ALA A 298 3.72 15.53 -4.08
C ALA A 298 4.12 14.09 -4.42
N ALA A 299 3.22 13.11 -4.31
CA ALA A 299 3.57 11.70 -4.53
C ALA A 299 2.42 10.90 -5.12
N ALA A 300 2.75 10.09 -6.12
CA ALA A 300 1.94 8.97 -6.59
C ALA A 300 2.65 7.66 -6.26
N GLU A 301 1.88 6.67 -5.84
CA GLU A 301 2.30 5.36 -5.36
C GLU A 301 1.68 4.30 -6.28
N TYR A 302 2.46 3.29 -6.66
CA TYR A 302 2.03 2.21 -7.55
C TYR A 302 2.31 0.87 -6.89
N TRP A 303 1.33 -0.02 -6.96
CA TRP A 303 1.32 -1.27 -6.23
C TRP A 303 1.50 -2.45 -7.18
N GLY A 304 2.67 -3.09 -7.06
CA GLY A 304 3.01 -4.34 -7.69
C GLY A 304 4.09 -4.17 -8.77
N PRO A 305 4.89 -5.21 -9.02
CA PRO A 305 5.96 -5.14 -10.00
C PRO A 305 5.45 -4.91 -11.42
N SER A 306 4.21 -5.29 -11.71
CA SER A 306 3.56 -5.04 -13.00
C SER A 306 3.21 -3.57 -13.23
N GLN A 307 3.16 -2.74 -12.19
CA GLN A 307 2.86 -1.30 -12.30
C GLN A 307 4.11 -0.44 -12.46
N LYS A 308 5.30 -1.04 -12.31
CA LYS A 308 6.56 -0.32 -12.48
C LYS A 308 6.76 0.07 -13.94
N SER A 309 7.13 1.33 -14.16
CA SER A 309 7.60 1.82 -15.47
C SER A 309 8.84 2.68 -15.28
N ALA A 310 9.81 2.51 -16.19
CA ALA A 310 10.99 3.37 -16.23
C ALA A 310 10.67 4.79 -16.73
N ASP A 311 9.61 4.92 -17.54
CA ASP A 311 9.13 6.17 -18.10
C ASP A 311 7.70 5.98 -18.62
N PHE A 312 6.68 6.38 -17.84
CA PHE A 312 5.27 6.19 -18.21
C PHE A 312 4.89 6.90 -19.51
N SER A 313 5.61 7.96 -19.90
CA SER A 313 5.38 8.64 -21.19
C SER A 313 5.74 7.81 -22.42
N LYS A 314 6.50 6.71 -22.22
CA LYS A 314 6.90 5.77 -23.27
C LYS A 314 6.19 4.42 -23.16
N GLU A 315 5.27 4.30 -22.22
CA GLU A 315 4.58 3.05 -21.96
C GLU A 315 3.73 2.63 -23.17
N ARG A 316 3.76 1.34 -23.49
CA ARG A 316 2.94 0.75 -24.57
C ARG A 316 1.70 0.04 -24.04
N ASP A 317 1.76 -0.32 -22.77
CA ASP A 317 0.64 -0.82 -22.00
C ASP A 317 -0.30 0.34 -21.64
N ALA A 318 -1.51 0.29 -22.19
CA ALA A 318 -2.49 1.36 -21.99
C ALA A 318 -3.00 1.43 -20.54
N ASP A 319 -2.97 0.33 -19.78
CA ASP A 319 -3.44 0.31 -18.40
C ASP A 319 -2.43 1.00 -17.49
N ARG A 320 -1.13 0.71 -17.66
CA ARG A 320 -0.07 1.44 -16.94
C ARG A 320 0.00 2.92 -17.31
N PHE A 321 -0.13 3.24 -18.60
CA PHE A 321 -0.21 4.63 -19.06
C PHE A 321 -1.42 5.36 -18.45
N GLY A 322 -2.59 4.71 -18.45
CA GLY A 322 -3.82 5.22 -17.87
C GLY A 322 -3.70 5.46 -16.36
N THR A 323 -3.23 4.44 -15.63
CA THR A 323 -3.00 4.48 -14.18
C THR A 323 -2.10 5.66 -13.80
N PHE A 324 -1.00 5.90 -14.54
CA PHE A 324 -0.14 7.06 -14.30
C PHE A 324 -0.90 8.39 -14.38
N ILE A 325 -1.78 8.55 -15.36
CA ILE A 325 -2.58 9.78 -15.51
C ILE A 325 -3.67 9.88 -14.43
N HIS A 326 -4.31 8.76 -14.09
CA HIS A 326 -5.30 8.64 -13.02
C HIS A 326 -4.72 9.12 -11.69
N GLU A 327 -3.60 8.54 -11.26
CA GLU A 327 -2.98 8.89 -9.97
C GLU A 327 -2.47 10.33 -9.93
N ASN A 328 -1.96 10.86 -11.04
CA ASN A 328 -1.51 12.25 -11.07
C ASN A 328 -2.67 13.25 -11.10
N LEU A 329 -3.90 12.85 -11.46
CA LEU A 329 -5.07 13.67 -11.18
C LEU A 329 -5.34 13.74 -9.69
N HIS A 330 -5.22 12.64 -8.95
CA HIS A 330 -5.35 12.68 -7.50
C HIS A 330 -4.30 13.60 -6.86
N VAL A 331 -3.06 13.60 -7.36
CA VAL A 331 -2.04 14.59 -6.94
C VAL A 331 -2.53 16.03 -7.18
N TRP A 332 -3.12 16.33 -8.34
CA TRP A 332 -3.73 17.64 -8.61
C TRP A 332 -4.88 17.96 -7.66
N GLN A 333 -5.75 16.99 -7.35
CA GLN A 333 -6.84 17.17 -6.38
C GLN A 333 -6.29 17.47 -4.98
N PHE A 334 -5.22 16.79 -4.53
CA PHE A 334 -4.53 17.13 -3.29
C PHE A 334 -3.95 18.55 -3.31
N GLN A 335 -3.25 18.93 -4.39
CA GLN A 335 -2.67 20.28 -4.52
C GLN A 335 -3.72 21.39 -4.48
N THR A 336 -4.95 21.09 -4.94
CA THR A 336 -6.08 22.03 -4.92
C THR A 336 -6.96 21.87 -3.69
N ARG A 337 -6.56 21.06 -2.70
CA ARG A 337 -7.32 20.74 -1.48
C ARG A 337 -8.76 20.28 -1.80
N TRP A 338 -8.90 19.48 -2.85
CA TRP A 338 -10.18 18.91 -3.29
C TRP A 338 -11.23 19.94 -3.70
N ARG A 339 -10.84 21.20 -3.95
CA ARG A 339 -11.78 22.30 -4.25
C ARG A 339 -12.66 22.04 -5.48
N TYR A 340 -12.20 21.19 -6.39
CA TYR A 340 -12.86 20.90 -7.66
C TYR A 340 -13.57 19.55 -7.67
N SER A 341 -13.62 18.86 -6.53
CA SER A 341 -14.33 17.61 -6.39
C SER A 341 -15.55 17.86 -5.49
N PRO A 342 -16.78 17.48 -5.92
CA PRO A 342 -17.91 17.49 -5.03
C PRO A 342 -17.53 16.64 -3.81
N ARG A 343 -17.81 17.16 -2.61
CA ARG A 343 -17.43 16.51 -1.34
C ARG A 343 -17.92 15.07 -1.38
N PHE A 344 -17.05 14.07 -1.20
CA PHE A 344 -17.35 12.64 -1.02
C PHE A 344 -18.85 12.35 -0.77
N GLU A 345 -19.66 12.35 -1.83
CA GLU A 345 -21.09 12.09 -1.72
C GLU A 345 -21.28 10.57 -1.68
N GLU A 346 -22.46 10.10 -1.29
CA GLU A 346 -22.78 8.68 -1.09
C GLU A 346 -22.47 7.77 -2.30
N ASP A 347 -22.31 8.34 -3.49
CA ASP A 347 -21.93 7.64 -4.72
C ASP A 347 -20.44 7.26 -4.82
N GLU A 348 -19.57 7.79 -3.95
CA GLU A 348 -18.17 7.36 -3.80
C GLU A 348 -17.99 6.24 -2.78
N ILE A 349 -19.05 5.83 -2.07
CA ILE A 349 -18.98 4.67 -1.19
C ILE A 349 -18.83 3.44 -2.06
N GLU A 350 -17.67 2.78 -1.97
CA GLU A 350 -17.45 1.45 -2.53
C GLU A 350 -18.63 0.55 -2.16
N ASP A 351 -19.44 0.17 -3.15
CA ASP A 351 -20.41 -0.90 -2.96
C ASP A 351 -19.61 -2.21 -2.96
N PRO A 352 -19.56 -2.98 -1.86
CA PRO A 352 -18.86 -4.26 -1.86
C PRO A 352 -19.37 -5.24 -2.93
N LYS A 353 -20.58 -5.01 -3.46
CA LYS A 353 -21.19 -5.78 -4.55
C LYS A 353 -20.80 -5.25 -5.93
N ASP A 354 -20.36 -4.01 -6.04
CA ASP A 354 -19.95 -3.35 -7.29
C ASP A 354 -18.80 -2.37 -7.03
N PRO A 355 -17.57 -2.87 -6.82
CA PRO A 355 -16.40 -2.03 -6.50
C PRO A 355 -16.06 -1.05 -7.64
N GLU A 356 -16.57 -1.28 -8.85
CA GLU A 356 -16.37 -0.37 -9.98
C GLU A 356 -17.35 0.81 -9.99
N LYS A 357 -18.36 0.84 -9.12
CA LYS A 357 -19.40 1.89 -9.10
C LYS A 357 -18.77 3.28 -9.00
N ALA A 358 -17.75 3.45 -8.16
CA ALA A 358 -17.04 4.70 -7.95
C ALA A 358 -16.36 5.24 -9.23
N TYR A 359 -16.07 4.37 -10.21
CA TYR A 359 -15.39 4.73 -11.45
C TYR A 359 -16.32 4.87 -12.66
N ARG A 360 -17.59 4.47 -12.54
CA ARG A 360 -18.55 4.57 -13.66
C ARG A 360 -19.13 5.98 -13.69
N TYR A 361 -18.97 6.68 -14.82
CA TYR A 361 -19.44 8.05 -15.01
C TYR A 361 -20.31 8.19 -16.29
N PRO A 362 -21.59 8.55 -16.18
CA PRO A 362 -22.38 8.92 -17.35
C PRO A 362 -22.01 10.34 -17.82
N LEU A 363 -21.56 10.46 -19.06
CA LEU A 363 -21.36 11.75 -19.74
C LEU A 363 -22.69 12.38 -20.17
N ASP A 364 -22.98 13.54 -19.59
CA ASP A 364 -24.08 14.43 -19.96
C ASP A 364 -23.54 15.81 -20.37
N ALA A 365 -24.14 16.42 -21.39
CA ALA A 365 -23.73 17.73 -21.90
C ALA A 365 -23.92 18.86 -20.88
N LYS A 366 -24.74 18.66 -19.84
CA LYS A 366 -24.96 19.61 -18.75
C LYS A 366 -23.88 19.55 -17.67
N PHE A 367 -23.15 18.44 -17.56
CA PHE A 367 -22.16 18.22 -16.51
C PHE A 367 -20.78 18.75 -16.92
N LYS A 368 -20.14 19.43 -15.98
CA LYS A 368 -18.74 19.85 -16.02
C LYS A 368 -17.88 18.78 -15.36
N PHE A 369 -16.57 18.87 -15.57
CA PHE A 369 -15.61 17.98 -14.91
C PHE A 369 -15.78 17.98 -13.38
N THR A 370 -16.03 19.15 -12.80
CA THR A 370 -16.21 19.34 -11.35
C THR A 370 -17.55 18.85 -10.79
N ASP A 371 -18.45 18.34 -11.65
CA ASP A 371 -19.73 17.79 -11.23
C ASP A 371 -19.65 16.26 -10.98
N TYR A 372 -18.51 15.64 -11.32
CA TYR A 372 -18.24 14.22 -11.11
C TYR A 372 -17.46 14.00 -9.82
N GLY A 373 -17.64 12.84 -9.18
CA GLY A 373 -16.90 12.43 -7.98
C GLY A 373 -15.39 12.29 -8.21
N VAL A 374 -14.61 12.23 -7.13
CA VAL A 374 -13.15 12.14 -7.09
C VAL A 374 -12.61 11.07 -8.03
N GLU A 375 -13.08 9.82 -7.88
CA GLU A 375 -12.64 8.69 -8.71
C GLU A 375 -13.19 8.76 -10.14
N GLN A 376 -14.41 9.29 -10.32
CA GLN A 376 -14.97 9.51 -11.65
C GLN A 376 -14.17 10.54 -12.44
N GLN A 377 -13.70 11.61 -11.81
CA GLN A 377 -12.83 12.60 -12.44
C GLN A 377 -11.53 11.96 -12.94
N ALA A 378 -10.93 11.09 -12.11
CA ALA A 378 -9.71 10.35 -12.43
C ALA A 378 -9.94 9.34 -13.57
N ALA A 379 -11.06 8.62 -13.53
CA ALA A 379 -11.49 7.74 -14.60
C ALA A 379 -11.75 8.49 -15.93
N ILE A 380 -12.36 9.68 -15.89
CA ILE A 380 -12.59 10.55 -17.06
C ILE A 380 -11.28 10.95 -17.73
N ILE A 381 -10.29 11.42 -16.96
CA ILE A 381 -9.01 11.85 -17.52
C ILE A 381 -8.18 10.66 -18.01
N GLU A 382 -8.28 9.51 -17.34
CA GLU A 382 -7.67 8.25 -17.79
C GLU A 382 -8.19 7.86 -19.17
N ASP A 383 -9.51 7.72 -19.34
CA ASP A 383 -10.12 7.34 -20.62
C ASP A 383 -9.79 8.35 -21.72
N TYR A 384 -9.78 9.65 -21.41
CA TYR A 384 -9.33 10.67 -22.36
C TYR A 384 -7.89 10.44 -22.81
N ALA A 385 -6.96 10.25 -21.87
CA ALA A 385 -5.55 10.06 -22.19
C ALA A 385 -5.31 8.76 -22.96
N ARG A 386 -5.94 7.66 -22.56
CA ARG A 386 -5.85 6.36 -23.24
C ARG A 386 -6.40 6.40 -24.66
N TYR A 387 -7.46 7.16 -24.90
CA TYR A 387 -8.09 7.21 -26.21
C TYR A 387 -7.40 8.21 -27.15
N TYR A 388 -7.01 9.39 -26.64
CA TYR A 388 -6.52 10.50 -27.47
C TYR A 388 -5.00 10.66 -27.48
N LEU A 389 -4.29 10.18 -26.46
CA LEU A 389 -2.86 10.43 -26.27
C LEU A 389 -2.01 9.16 -26.26
N HIS A 390 -2.62 7.98 -26.22
CA HIS A 390 -1.92 6.70 -26.29
C HIS A 390 -2.07 6.06 -27.69
N PRO A 391 -1.00 5.48 -28.27
CA PRO A 391 -1.05 4.87 -29.61
C PRO A 391 -2.09 3.75 -29.76
N GLY A 392 -2.39 3.04 -28.67
CA GLY A 392 -3.36 1.94 -28.65
C GLY A 392 -4.84 2.38 -28.69
N LYS A 393 -5.14 3.67 -28.45
CA LYS A 393 -6.50 4.25 -28.47
C LYS A 393 -7.57 3.38 -27.80
N THR A 394 -7.37 3.09 -26.52
CA THR A 394 -8.29 2.24 -25.74
C THR A 394 -9.15 3.06 -24.79
N LEU A 395 -10.21 2.45 -24.27
CA LEU A 395 -11.06 2.97 -23.21
C LEU A 395 -11.30 1.86 -22.20
N TRP A 396 -11.46 2.22 -20.94
CA TRP A 396 -11.65 1.27 -19.86
C TRP A 396 -12.98 1.45 -19.15
N TYR A 397 -13.34 2.68 -18.78
CA TYR A 397 -14.52 2.91 -17.95
C TYR A 397 -15.77 3.21 -18.77
N LEU A 398 -15.68 4.04 -19.81
CA LEU A 398 -16.84 4.38 -20.66
C LEU A 398 -17.54 3.18 -21.31
N PRO A 399 -16.84 2.16 -21.83
CA PRO A 399 -17.49 0.96 -22.36
C PRO A 399 -18.32 0.21 -21.32
N LYS A 400 -18.01 0.34 -20.02
CA LYS A 400 -18.78 -0.28 -18.93
C LYS A 400 -20.11 0.44 -18.68
N VAL A 401 -20.22 1.72 -19.08
CA VAL A 401 -21.43 2.53 -18.96
C VAL A 401 -22.31 2.44 -20.21
N TYR A 402 -21.70 2.53 -21.39
CA TYR A 402 -22.43 2.65 -22.67
C TYR A 402 -22.41 1.39 -23.54
N GLY A 403 -21.66 0.36 -23.14
CA GLY A 403 -21.32 -0.74 -24.03
C GLY A 403 -20.35 -0.30 -25.15
N TRP A 404 -20.06 -1.21 -26.07
CA TRP A 404 -19.26 -0.91 -27.26
C TRP A 404 -20.14 -0.46 -28.44
N GLY A 405 -19.55 0.24 -29.41
CA GLY A 405 -20.19 0.60 -30.68
C GLY A 405 -20.78 2.01 -30.71
N ALA A 406 -21.89 2.18 -31.43
CA ALA A 406 -22.47 3.50 -31.71
C ALA A 406 -22.81 4.34 -30.46
N PRO A 407 -23.38 3.76 -29.36
CA PRO A 407 -23.68 4.53 -28.15
C PRO A 407 -22.44 5.17 -27.53
N LEU A 408 -21.32 4.43 -27.47
CA LEU A 408 -20.04 4.93 -26.96
C LEU A 408 -19.45 6.00 -27.88
N GLN A 409 -19.45 5.77 -29.19
CA GLN A 409 -18.90 6.71 -30.18
C GLN A 409 -19.60 8.07 -30.10
N ALA A 410 -20.92 8.09 -29.86
CA ALA A 410 -21.68 9.32 -29.68
C ALA A 410 -21.28 10.14 -28.43
N ARG A 411 -20.57 9.53 -27.46
CA ARG A 411 -20.14 10.18 -26.21
C ARG A 411 -18.72 10.72 -26.25
N LEU A 412 -17.90 10.28 -27.20
CA LEU A 412 -16.50 10.72 -27.32
C LEU A 412 -16.32 12.24 -27.47
N PRO A 413 -17.18 12.99 -28.20
CA PRO A 413 -17.08 14.45 -28.23
C PRO A 413 -17.38 15.08 -26.86
N LEU A 414 -18.24 14.47 -26.05
CA LEU A 414 -18.50 14.95 -24.68
C LEU A 414 -17.29 14.68 -23.78
N LEU A 415 -16.63 13.53 -23.91
CA LEU A 415 -15.39 13.23 -23.17
C LEU A 415 -14.32 14.30 -23.46
N GLN A 416 -14.08 14.59 -24.75
CA GLN A 416 -13.16 15.66 -25.15
C GLN A 416 -13.54 16.99 -24.52
N LYS A 417 -14.80 17.41 -24.69
CA LYS A 417 -15.28 18.70 -24.19
C LYS A 417 -15.14 18.82 -22.68
N VAL A 418 -15.49 17.77 -21.92
CA VAL A 418 -15.41 17.77 -20.45
C VAL A 418 -13.97 17.96 -19.98
N VAL A 419 -13.02 17.21 -20.55
CA VAL A 419 -11.60 17.30 -20.18
C VAL A 419 -10.97 18.60 -20.66
N GLU A 420 -11.14 18.96 -21.92
CA GLU A 420 -10.47 20.14 -22.53
C GLU A 420 -10.98 21.47 -21.95
N ASN A 421 -12.22 21.51 -21.46
CA ASN A 421 -12.72 22.70 -20.75
C ASN A 421 -12.07 22.86 -19.37
N GLN A 422 -11.78 21.76 -18.67
CA GLN A 422 -11.11 21.80 -17.37
C GLN A 422 -9.60 22.01 -17.51
N PHE A 423 -9.00 21.37 -18.51
CA PHE A 423 -7.57 21.40 -18.78
C PHE A 423 -7.31 21.80 -20.25
N PRO A 424 -7.32 23.11 -20.58
CA PRO A 424 -7.19 23.58 -21.96
C PRO A 424 -5.90 23.13 -22.67
N SER A 425 -4.82 22.87 -21.93
CA SER A 425 -3.58 22.33 -22.49
C SER A 425 -3.78 20.96 -23.14
N ALA A 426 -4.70 20.13 -22.60
CA ALA A 426 -4.98 18.79 -23.11
C ALA A 426 -5.47 18.80 -24.56
N LYS A 427 -6.17 19.87 -24.98
CA LYS A 427 -6.61 20.06 -26.37
C LYS A 427 -5.42 20.17 -27.32
N ALA A 428 -4.48 21.06 -27.01
CA ALA A 428 -3.28 21.25 -27.81
C ALA A 428 -2.42 19.98 -27.84
N ALA A 429 -2.38 19.24 -26.73
CA ALA A 429 -1.69 17.95 -26.67
C ALA A 429 -2.32 16.91 -27.61
N ARG A 430 -3.65 16.76 -27.58
CA ARG A 430 -4.39 15.86 -28.47
C ARG A 430 -4.20 16.22 -29.93
N GLU A 431 -4.44 17.47 -30.29
CA GLU A 431 -4.31 17.93 -31.69
C GLU A 431 -2.89 17.73 -32.22
N SER A 432 -1.87 17.94 -31.36
CA SER A 432 -0.50 17.62 -31.71
C SER A 432 -0.30 16.12 -31.92
N PHE A 433 -0.76 15.28 -30.99
CA PHE A 433 -0.62 13.83 -31.07
C PHE A 433 -1.34 13.23 -32.29
N GLU A 434 -2.56 13.69 -32.59
CA GLU A 434 -3.31 13.26 -33.79
C GLU A 434 -2.55 13.58 -35.08
N ARG A 435 -1.86 14.71 -35.13
CA ARG A 435 -1.07 15.14 -36.29
C ARG A 435 0.26 14.40 -36.40
N THR A 436 0.95 14.13 -35.29
CA THR A 436 2.34 13.65 -35.31
C THR A 436 2.53 12.21 -34.83
N GLY A 437 1.50 11.59 -34.26
CA GLY A 437 1.59 10.28 -33.59
C GLY A 437 2.51 10.26 -32.37
N THR A 438 2.92 11.43 -31.87
CA THR A 438 3.92 11.58 -30.80
C THR A 438 3.46 12.58 -29.77
N LEU A 439 3.69 12.25 -28.50
CA LEU A 439 3.37 13.15 -27.39
C LEU A 439 4.18 14.45 -27.50
N PRO A 440 3.61 15.59 -27.08
CA PRO A 440 4.34 16.85 -27.06
C PRO A 440 5.62 16.70 -26.23
N LYS A 441 6.77 17.05 -26.83
CA LYS A 441 8.00 17.19 -26.06
C LYS A 441 7.83 18.35 -25.10
N ALA A 442 8.35 18.24 -23.88
CA ALA A 442 8.42 19.38 -22.97
C ALA A 442 9.08 20.52 -23.73
N LYS A 443 8.35 21.63 -23.91
CA LYS A 443 9.03 22.90 -24.14
C LYS A 443 9.77 23.14 -22.85
N VAL A 444 11.09 22.89 -22.85
CA VAL A 444 11.97 23.31 -21.77
C VAL A 444 11.67 24.77 -21.57
N ALA A 445 10.95 25.11 -20.50
CA ALA A 445 10.71 26.50 -20.17
C ALA A 445 12.11 27.12 -20.10
N ALA A 446 12.37 28.12 -20.95
CA ALA A 446 13.66 28.79 -20.94
C ALA A 446 13.96 29.13 -19.49
N ALA A 447 15.10 28.63 -18.98
CA ALA A 447 15.49 28.84 -17.59
C ALA A 447 15.24 30.32 -17.25
N PRO A 448 14.59 30.63 -16.11
CA PRO A 448 14.31 32.01 -15.76
C PRO A 448 15.61 32.79 -15.92
N LYS A 449 15.61 33.79 -16.82
CA LYS A 449 16.79 34.61 -17.08
C LYS A 449 17.30 35.06 -15.72
N ALA A 450 18.51 34.63 -15.36
CA ALA A 450 19.11 34.98 -14.09
C ALA A 450 18.93 36.49 -13.89
N ALA A 451 18.20 36.87 -12.83
CA ALA A 451 18.05 38.27 -12.48
C ALA A 451 19.47 38.83 -12.36
N LYS A 452 19.79 39.85 -13.18
CA LYS A 452 21.08 40.52 -13.08
C LYS A 452 21.21 40.99 -11.64
N SER A 453 22.19 40.45 -10.92
CA SER A 453 22.53 40.92 -9.59
C SER A 453 22.72 42.43 -9.65
N PRO A 454 22.12 43.21 -8.73
CA PRO A 454 22.36 44.64 -8.68
C PRO A 454 23.86 44.88 -8.54
N VAL A 455 24.43 45.62 -9.48
CA VAL A 455 25.80 46.11 -9.41
C VAL A 455 25.87 47.00 -8.18
N ALA A 456 26.71 46.64 -7.22
CA ALA A 456 26.95 47.48 -6.04
C ALA A 456 27.50 48.85 -6.49
N PRO A 457 27.01 49.97 -5.93
CA PRO A 457 27.61 51.27 -6.19
C PRO A 457 29.05 51.29 -5.63
N GLY A 458 29.98 51.71 -6.49
CA GLY A 458 31.40 51.88 -6.16
C GLY A 458 31.73 53.26 -5.62
#